data_AF-A0A2I0WWS3-F1
#
_entry.id   AF-A0A2I0WWS3-F1
#
_cell.length_a   1.000
_cell.length_b   1.000
_cell.length_c   1.000
_cell.angle_alpha   90.00
_cell.angle_beta   90.00
_cell.angle_gamma   90.00
#
_symmetry.space_group_name_H-M   'P 1'
#
loop_
_entity.id
_entity.type
_entity.pdbx_description
1 polymer ?
#
loop_
_entity_poly.entity_id
_entity_poly.type
_entity_poly.pdbx_seq_one_letter_code
_entity_poly.pdbx_strand_id
1 'polypeptide(L)'
;MIGSLLYMTASQPDIMFSVYLYARFQADPKESHLTAVKRILIYLLGTQNLGIWYPRNNTSFEIIGYSDSDFTESMVDRKSTYGTCKFLGQSLISWSSRK
;
A
#
# COMPACT_ATOMS: atom_id res chain seq x y z
N MET A 1 3.95 17.50 2.30
CA MET A 1 4.24 16.48 1.27
C MET A 1 3.98 15.06 1.74
N ILE A 2 4.45 14.64 2.93
CA ILE A 2 4.18 13.26 3.38
C ILE A 2 2.71 12.99 3.73
N GLY A 3 1.98 13.98 4.26
CA GLY A 3 0.55 13.84 4.55
C GLY A 3 -0.30 13.52 3.31
N SER A 4 -0.01 14.14 2.16
CA SER A 4 -0.71 13.83 0.90
C SER A 4 -0.34 12.45 0.36
N LEU A 5 0.91 12.01 0.58
CA LEU A 5 1.32 10.65 0.23
C LEU A 5 0.66 9.60 1.12
N LEU A 6 0.47 9.89 2.42
CA LEU A 6 -0.26 9.02 3.35
C LEU A 6 -1.74 8.89 2.95
N TYR A 7 -2.34 9.91 2.37
CA TYR A 7 -3.69 9.78 1.80
C TYR A 7 -3.69 8.88 0.56
N MET A 8 -2.70 9.03 -0.32
CA MET A 8 -2.57 8.21 -1.54
C MET A 8 -2.37 6.72 -1.27
N THR A 9 -1.85 6.32 -0.11
CA THR A 9 -1.72 4.88 0.22
C THR A 9 -3.08 4.17 0.26
N ALA A 10 -4.19 4.91 0.37
CA ALA A 10 -5.54 4.36 0.31
C ALA A 10 -5.85 3.73 -1.07
N SER A 11 -5.44 4.38 -2.16
CA SER A 11 -5.66 3.89 -3.53
C SER A 11 -4.44 3.20 -4.12
N GLN A 12 -3.24 3.45 -3.58
CA GLN A 12 -1.99 2.84 -4.02
C GLN A 12 -1.28 2.18 -2.84
N PRO A 13 -1.70 0.95 -2.44
CA PRO A 13 -1.17 0.26 -1.27
C PRO A 13 0.30 -0.17 -1.43
N ASP A 14 0.77 -0.28 -2.66
CA ASP A 14 2.14 -0.63 -3.04
C ASP A 14 3.18 0.39 -2.57
N ILE A 15 2.84 1.68 -2.50
CA ILE A 15 3.75 2.72 -1.96
C ILE A 15 3.69 2.82 -0.43
N MET A 16 2.79 2.10 0.24
CA MET A 16 2.51 2.25 1.68
C MET A 16 3.77 2.09 2.53
N PHE A 17 4.53 1.01 2.31
CA PHE A 17 5.74 0.74 3.09
C PHE A 17 6.76 1.89 2.98
N SER A 18 7.03 2.34 1.76
CA SER A 18 7.99 3.43 1.50
C SER A 18 7.52 4.72 2.16
N VAL A 19 6.25 5.12 1.99
CA VAL A 19 5.71 6.35 2.59
C VAL A 19 5.77 6.30 4.11
N TYR A 20 5.35 5.20 4.73
CA TYR A 20 5.40 5.05 6.19
C TYR A 20 6.83 5.08 6.74
N LEU A 21 7.80 4.52 6.03
CA LEU A 21 9.20 4.57 6.41
C LEU A 21 9.70 6.02 6.44
N TYR A 22 9.43 6.80 5.39
CA TYR A 22 9.90 8.20 5.31
C TYR A 22 9.13 9.16 6.22
N ALA A 23 7.88 8.85 6.55
CA ALA A 23 7.11 9.62 7.54
C ALA A 23 7.81 9.68 8.91
N ARG A 24 8.57 8.64 9.29
CA ARG A 24 9.34 8.62 10.54
C ARG A 24 10.45 9.66 10.58
N PHE A 25 11.00 10.03 9.43
CA PHE A 25 12.08 11.00 9.31
C PHE A 25 11.57 12.40 8.94
N GLN A 26 10.27 12.65 9.06
CA GLN A 26 9.69 13.96 8.75
C GLN A 26 10.22 15.06 9.69
N ALA A 27 10.52 14.72 10.95
CA ALA A 27 11.01 15.69 11.93
C ALA A 27 12.44 16.19 11.64
N ASP A 28 13.26 15.36 10.99
CA ASP A 28 14.63 15.69 10.59
C ASP A 28 14.97 15.06 9.22
N PRO A 29 14.52 15.68 8.11
CA PRO A 29 14.69 15.12 6.78
C PRO A 29 16.11 15.35 6.24
N LYS A 30 16.73 14.29 5.73
CA LYS A 30 18.01 14.32 5.02
C LYS A 30 17.80 14.41 3.51
N GLU A 31 18.81 14.85 2.76
CA GLU A 31 18.74 14.91 1.29
C GLU A 31 18.43 13.55 0.64
N SER A 32 18.92 12.46 1.24
CA SER A 32 18.59 11.10 0.82
C SER A 32 17.08 10.81 0.91
N HIS A 33 16.41 11.29 1.97
CA HIS A 33 14.97 11.14 2.13
C HIS A 33 14.21 11.94 1.06
N LEU A 34 14.63 13.17 0.77
CA LEU A 34 14.02 14.00 -0.28
C LEU A 34 14.17 13.33 -1.67
N THR A 35 15.32 12.75 -1.95
CA THR A 35 15.57 12.02 -3.21
C THR A 35 14.65 10.80 -3.32
N ALA A 36 14.46 10.05 -2.23
CA ALA A 36 13.54 8.93 -2.23
C ALA A 36 12.08 9.35 -2.43
N VAL A 37 11.63 10.43 -1.79
CA VAL A 37 10.26 10.92 -2.01
C VAL A 37 10.05 11.40 -3.45
N LYS A 38 11.06 12.02 -4.08
CA LYS A 38 11.00 12.34 -5.52
C LYS A 38 10.81 11.09 -6.38
N ARG A 39 11.47 9.97 -6.04
CA ARG A 39 11.27 8.69 -6.75
C ARG A 39 9.85 8.16 -6.58
N ILE A 40 9.27 8.26 -5.38
CA ILE A 40 7.87 7.90 -5.15
C ILE A 40 6.96 8.75 -6.04
N LEU A 41 7.19 10.06 -6.14
CA LEU A 41 6.39 10.94 -7.01
C LEU A 41 6.53 10.58 -8.50
N ILE A 42 7.73 10.25 -8.97
CA ILE A 42 7.96 9.80 -10.36
C ILE A 42 7.21 8.49 -10.63
N TYR A 43 7.26 7.56 -9.68
CA TYR A 43 6.52 6.30 -9.76
C TYR A 43 5.01 6.56 -9.86
N LEU A 44 4.47 7.41 -8.99
CA LEU A 44 3.06 7.82 -9.00
C LEU A 44 2.64 8.44 -10.34
N LEU A 45 3.53 9.23 -10.97
CA LEU A 45 3.27 9.81 -12.29
C LEU A 45 3.22 8.74 -13.39
N GLY A 46 4.01 7.67 -13.29
CA GLY A 46 4.00 6.55 -14.23
C GLY A 46 2.85 5.57 -14.04
N THR A 47 2.27 5.49 -12.84
CA THR A 47 1.27 4.47 -12.46
C THR A 47 -0.12 5.04 -12.16
N GLN A 48 -0.44 6.24 -12.67
CA GLN A 48 -1.72 6.93 -12.38
C GLN A 48 -2.96 6.07 -12.65
N ASN A 49 -2.91 5.20 -13.66
CA ASN A 49 -4.03 4.35 -14.06
C ASN A 49 -4.08 2.98 -13.35
N LEU A 50 -3.10 2.66 -12.51
CA LEU A 50 -2.98 1.36 -11.84
C LEU A 50 -3.48 1.37 -10.38
N GLY A 51 -4.02 2.50 -9.92
CA GLY A 51 -4.56 2.62 -8.57
C GLY A 51 -5.91 1.93 -8.39
N ILE A 52 -6.23 1.62 -7.15
CA ILE A 52 -7.53 1.10 -6.72
C ILE A 52 -8.58 2.21 -6.85
N TRP A 53 -9.71 1.89 -7.48
CA TRP A 53 -10.82 2.80 -7.69
C TRP A 53 -12.05 2.37 -6.88
N TYR A 54 -12.75 3.36 -6.32
CA TYR A 54 -13.93 3.18 -5.49
C TYR A 54 -15.19 3.69 -6.21
N PRO A 55 -15.95 2.81 -6.90
CA PRO A 55 -17.20 3.21 -7.53
C PRO A 55 -18.20 3.70 -6.51
N ARG A 56 -18.79 4.89 -6.75
CA ARG A 56 -19.94 5.37 -5.97
C ARG A 56 -21.17 4.46 -6.11
N ASN A 57 -21.26 3.74 -7.22
CA ASN A 57 -22.45 2.99 -7.64
C ASN A 57 -22.43 1.54 -7.12
N ASN A 58 -21.58 1.24 -6.15
CA ASN A 58 -21.46 -0.12 -5.63
C ASN A 58 -22.72 -0.45 -4.80
N THR A 59 -23.62 -1.24 -5.37
CA THR A 59 -24.93 -1.57 -4.79
C THR A 59 -24.90 -2.77 -3.85
N SER A 60 -23.84 -3.58 -3.92
CA SER A 60 -23.65 -4.74 -3.05
C SER A 60 -22.90 -4.35 -1.77
N PHE A 61 -23.52 -4.58 -0.62
CA PHE A 61 -22.94 -4.39 0.71
C PHE A 61 -22.31 -5.68 1.29
N GLU A 62 -22.00 -6.64 0.43
CA GLU A 62 -21.38 -7.89 0.85
C GLU A 62 -19.90 -7.67 1.21
N ILE A 63 -19.46 -8.28 2.32
CA ILE A 63 -18.06 -8.26 2.72
C ILE A 63 -17.40 -9.56 2.25
N ILE A 64 -16.42 -9.44 1.35
CA ILE A 64 -15.66 -10.59 0.81
C ILE A 64 -14.21 -10.45 1.25
N GLY A 65 -13.64 -11.51 1.83
CA GLY A 65 -12.25 -11.53 2.27
C GLY A 65 -11.45 -12.60 1.54
N TYR A 66 -10.23 -12.25 1.12
CA TYR A 66 -9.24 -13.19 0.61
C TYR A 66 -8.04 -13.21 1.55
N SER A 67 -7.45 -14.38 1.72
CA SER A 67 -6.22 -14.59 2.46
C SER A 67 -5.29 -15.47 1.64
N ASP A 68 -4.03 -15.09 1.60
CA ASP A 68 -2.98 -15.84 0.94
C ASP A 68 -1.80 -16.02 1.88
N SER A 69 -1.08 -17.13 1.74
CA SER A 69 0.07 -17.42 2.59
C SER A 69 1.12 -18.19 1.82
N ASP A 70 2.26 -17.55 1.62
CA ASP A 70 3.39 -18.13 0.91
C ASP A 70 4.50 -18.52 1.90
N PHE A 71 4.78 -19.82 1.95
CA PHE A 71 5.87 -20.38 2.75
C PHE A 71 7.21 -20.41 1.98
N THR A 72 7.15 -20.41 0.65
CA THR A 72 8.29 -20.70 -0.24
C THR A 72 9.24 -19.52 -0.48
N GLU A 73 8.86 -18.30 -0.13
CA GLU A 73 9.70 -17.10 -0.34
C GLU A 73 10.72 -16.82 0.79
N SER A 74 10.73 -17.62 1.88
CA SER A 74 11.60 -17.38 3.04
C SER A 74 12.78 -18.36 3.12
N MET A 75 13.86 -18.06 2.39
CA MET A 75 15.10 -18.87 2.39
C MET A 75 15.91 -18.75 3.70
N VAL A 76 15.63 -17.74 4.53
CA VAL A 76 16.43 -17.41 5.71
C VAL A 76 15.73 -17.81 7.02
N ASP A 77 14.46 -17.44 7.20
CA ASP A 77 13.77 -17.57 8.49
C ASP A 77 12.69 -18.66 8.52
N ARG A 78 12.39 -19.34 7.39
CA ARG A 78 11.28 -20.32 7.24
C ARG A 78 9.92 -19.80 7.76
N LYS A 79 9.73 -18.48 7.80
CA LYS A 79 8.44 -17.85 8.14
C LYS A 79 7.65 -17.60 6.87
N SER A 80 6.36 -17.91 6.91
CA SER A 80 5.45 -17.61 5.81
C SER A 80 5.11 -16.13 5.76
N THR A 81 5.07 -15.58 4.55
CA THR A 81 4.47 -14.28 4.30
C THR A 81 2.97 -14.50 4.14
N TYR A 82 2.14 -13.88 4.99
CA TYR A 82 0.69 -13.93 4.86
C TYR A 82 0.12 -12.57 4.46
N GLY A 83 -0.73 -12.59 3.45
CA GLY A 83 -1.49 -11.45 2.94
C GLY A 83 -2.98 -11.62 3.20
N THR A 84 -3.66 -10.55 3.56
CA THR A 84 -5.12 -10.52 3.60
C THR A 84 -5.65 -9.27 2.92
N CYS A 85 -6.79 -9.40 2.23
CA CYS A 85 -7.50 -8.27 1.65
C CYS A 85 -9.01 -8.47 1.82
N LYS A 86 -9.72 -7.40 2.17
CA LYS A 86 -11.15 -7.36 2.46
C LYS A 86 -11.82 -6.34 1.56
N PHE A 87 -12.89 -6.75 0.90
CA PHE A 87 -13.69 -5.96 -0.01
C PHE A 87 -15.09 -5.75 0.56
N LEU A 88 -15.68 -4.60 0.26
CA LEU A 88 -17.11 -4.31 0.41
C LEU A 88 -17.69 -4.14 -0.99
N GLY A 89 -18.46 -5.11 -1.47
CA GLY A 89 -18.79 -5.26 -2.89
C GLY A 89 -17.50 -5.35 -3.72
N GLN A 90 -17.32 -4.43 -4.68
CA GLN A 90 -16.10 -4.35 -5.50
C GLN A 90 -14.99 -3.46 -4.91
N SER A 91 -15.22 -2.82 -3.77
CA SER A 91 -14.31 -1.82 -3.18
C SER A 91 -13.37 -2.45 -2.15
N LEU A 92 -12.06 -2.36 -2.33
CA LEU A 92 -11.09 -2.84 -1.32
C LEU A 92 -11.10 -1.93 -0.09
N ILE A 93 -11.55 -2.40 1.07
CA ILE A 93 -11.66 -1.57 2.29
C ILE A 93 -10.49 -1.75 3.26
N SER A 94 -9.79 -2.88 3.21
CA SER A 94 -8.68 -3.16 4.12
C SER A 94 -7.76 -4.22 3.52
N TRP A 95 -6.45 -4.04 3.69
CA TRP A 95 -5.45 -5.04 3.37
C TRP A 95 -4.40 -5.09 4.47
N SER A 96 -3.70 -6.21 4.57
CA SER A 96 -2.49 -6.32 5.39
C SER A 96 -1.57 -7.37 4.79
N SER A 97 -0.28 -7.14 4.90
CA SER A 97 0.75 -8.12 4.58
C SER A 97 1.70 -8.20 5.76
N ARG A 98 2.03 -9.42 6.17
CA ARG A 98 2.90 -9.72 7.30
C ARG A 98 3.82 -10.87 6.92
N LYS A 99 5.04 -10.80 7.43
CA LYS A 99 6.10 -11.79 7.25
C LYS A 99 6.53 -12.33 8.61
#